data_AF-A0A5A7XY47-F1
#
_entry.id   AF-A0A5A7XY47-F1
#
_cell.length_a   1.000
_cell.length_b   1.000
_cell.length_c   1.000
_cell.angle_alpha   90.00
_cell.angle_beta   90.00
_cell.angle_gamma   90.00
#
_symmetry.space_group_name_H-M   'P 1'
#
loop_
_entity.id
_entity.type
_entity.pdbx_description
1 polymer ?
#
loop_
_entity_poly.entity_id
_entity_poly.type
_entity_poly.pdbx_seq_one_letter_code
_entity_poly.pdbx_strand_id
1 'polypeptide(L)'
;MFGNIGWGEMLVLVVAGLVILGPERLPGAIRWTTGAVRQAREYLSGATSQLREDLGPEFEDLRQPLSELQKLRGMTPRAALTKHLLDGDDSFLTGNFDKPVKPVSDNQPQPQPPAPTPEPRTPGVTPYDSDAT
;
A
#
# COMPACT_ATOMS: atom_id res chain seq x y z
N MET A 1 -12.49 4.47 -17.29
CA MET A 1 -13.56 5.45 -16.99
C MET A 1 -13.57 5.90 -15.52
N PHE A 2 -13.17 5.06 -14.55
CA PHE A 2 -13.07 5.43 -13.13
C PHE A 2 -11.73 6.08 -12.70
N GLY A 3 -10.77 6.25 -13.62
CA GLY A 3 -9.45 6.81 -13.32
C GLY A 3 -9.43 8.32 -13.02
N ASN A 4 -10.58 8.99 -13.18
CA ASN A 4 -10.74 10.42 -12.89
C ASN A 4 -11.46 10.69 -11.58
N ILE A 5 -11.85 9.66 -10.80
CA ILE A 5 -12.43 9.86 -9.47
C ILE A 5 -11.34 10.38 -8.53
N GLY A 6 -11.34 11.69 -8.35
CA GLY A 6 -10.53 12.40 -7.39
C GLY A 6 -11.16 12.38 -6.00
N TRP A 7 -10.42 12.94 -5.04
CA TRP A 7 -10.87 13.09 -3.66
C TRP A 7 -12.20 13.86 -3.55
N GLY A 8 -12.45 14.82 -4.45
CA GLY A 8 -13.70 15.58 -4.49
C GLY A 8 -14.92 14.70 -4.77
N GLU A 9 -14.85 13.80 -5.77
CA GLU A 9 -15.96 12.91 -6.09
C GLU A 9 -16.18 11.85 -5.00
N MET A 10 -15.12 11.37 -4.34
CA MET A 10 -15.26 10.50 -3.17
C MET A 10 -16.02 11.19 -2.04
N LEU A 11 -15.74 12.48 -1.78
CA LEU A 11 -16.45 13.26 -0.77
C LEU A 11 -17.93 13.43 -1.15
N VAL A 12 -18.21 13.72 -2.43
CA VAL A 12 -19.59 13.79 -2.95
C VAL A 12 -20.32 12.46 -2.77
N LEU A 13 -19.68 11.31 -3.05
CA LEU A 13 -20.29 9.99 -2.85
C LEU A 13 -20.58 9.70 -1.37
N VAL A 14 -19.67 10.09 -0.47
CA VAL A 14 -19.90 9.94 0.98
C VAL A 14 -21.07 10.80 1.43
N VAL A 15 -21.14 12.06 1.01
CA VAL A 15 -22.26 12.96 1.33
C VAL A 15 -23.57 12.44 0.73
N ALA A 16 -23.56 12.00 -0.53
CA ALA A 16 -24.73 11.40 -1.17
C ALA A 16 -25.18 10.15 -0.42
N GLY A 17 -24.26 9.28 0.00
CA GLY A 17 -24.56 8.11 0.83
C GLY A 17 -25.15 8.48 2.18
N LEU A 18 -24.60 9.50 2.85
CA LEU A 18 -25.11 10.04 4.12
C LEU A 18 -26.53 10.61 3.97
N VAL A 19 -26.83 11.29 2.86
CA VAL A 19 -28.16 11.88 2.61
C VAL A 19 -29.18 10.82 2.25
N ILE A 20 -28.83 9.88 1.35
CA ILE A 20 -29.74 8.86 0.84
C ILE A 20 -30.08 7.84 1.93
N LEU A 21 -29.06 7.32 2.61
CA LEU A 21 -29.23 6.26 3.61
C LEU A 21 -29.50 6.83 5.02
N GLY A 22 -29.00 8.03 5.29
CA GLY A 22 -29.00 8.66 6.62
C GLY A 22 -27.71 8.35 7.39
N PRO A 23 -27.15 9.33 8.14
CA PRO A 23 -25.92 9.14 8.92
C PRO A 23 -26.02 8.02 9.95
N GLU A 24 -27.22 7.79 10.49
CA GLU A 24 -27.37 6.84 11.61
C GLU A 24 -27.50 5.39 11.13
N ARG A 25 -27.76 5.21 9.83
CA ARG A 25 -27.95 3.88 9.23
C ARG A 25 -26.68 3.37 8.56
N LEU A 26 -25.81 4.26 8.08
CA LEU A 26 -24.51 3.89 7.52
C LEU A 26 -23.64 3.01 8.43
N PRO A 27 -23.41 3.35 9.71
CA PRO A 27 -22.60 2.49 10.58
C PRO A 27 -23.25 1.12 10.81
N GLY A 28 -24.58 1.05 10.84
CA GLY A 28 -25.32 -0.21 10.89
C GLY A 28 -25.15 -1.04 9.61
N ALA A 29 -25.28 -0.43 8.45
CA ALA A 29 -25.13 -1.07 7.15
C ALA A 29 -23.71 -1.59 6.92
N ILE A 30 -22.69 -0.83 7.32
CA ILE A 30 -21.28 -1.27 7.28
C ILE A 30 -21.11 -2.52 8.15
N ARG A 31 -21.58 -2.51 9.40
CA ARG A 31 -21.49 -3.67 10.31
C ARG A 31 -22.16 -4.91 9.73
N TRP A 32 -23.36 -4.77 9.19
CA TRP A 32 -24.07 -5.88 8.55
C TRP A 32 -23.32 -6.42 7.34
N THR A 33 -22.83 -5.52 6.47
CA THR A 33 -22.09 -5.90 5.25
C THR A 33 -20.79 -6.59 5.61
N THR A 34 -20.03 -6.08 6.57
CA THR A 34 -18.79 -6.71 7.04
C THR A 34 -19.07 -8.10 7.64
N GLY A 35 -20.13 -8.23 8.43
CA GLY A 35 -20.57 -9.52 8.97
C GLY A 35 -20.94 -10.51 7.86
N ALA A 36 -21.75 -10.07 6.90
CA ALA A 36 -22.18 -10.88 5.76
C ALA A 36 -20.99 -11.33 4.89
N VAL A 37 -20.04 -10.42 4.61
CA VAL A 37 -18.82 -10.74 3.85
C VAL A 37 -17.96 -11.76 4.60
N ARG A 38 -17.80 -11.59 5.92
CA ARG A 38 -17.02 -12.53 6.74
C ARG A 38 -17.67 -13.92 6.76
N GLN A 39 -18.97 -13.97 6.93
CA GLN A 39 -19.74 -15.21 6.92
C GLN A 39 -19.71 -15.88 5.54
N ALA A 40 -19.86 -15.12 4.45
CA ALA A 40 -19.69 -15.63 3.09
C ALA A 40 -18.28 -16.18 2.87
N ARG A 41 -17.24 -15.49 3.33
CA ARG A 41 -15.86 -15.98 3.23
C ARG A 41 -15.69 -17.32 3.96
N GLU A 42 -16.22 -17.45 5.17
CA GLU A 42 -16.16 -18.68 5.97
C GLU A 42 -16.86 -19.85 5.29
N TYR A 43 -18.07 -19.62 4.77
CA TYR A 43 -18.81 -20.65 4.01
C TYR A 43 -18.08 -21.06 2.73
N LEU A 44 -17.55 -20.08 1.98
CA LEU A 44 -16.79 -20.35 0.77
C LEU A 44 -15.50 -21.11 1.08
N SER A 45 -14.77 -20.77 2.15
CA SER A 45 -13.57 -21.52 2.55
C SER A 45 -13.89 -22.94 3.00
N GLY A 46 -14.97 -23.14 3.76
CA GLY A 46 -15.41 -24.47 4.19
C GLY A 46 -15.84 -25.34 3.02
N ALA A 47 -16.66 -24.80 2.10
CA ALA A 47 -17.07 -25.51 0.89
C ALA A 47 -15.88 -25.81 -0.03
N THR A 48 -14.98 -24.84 -0.23
CA THR A 48 -13.75 -25.06 -1.03
C THR A 48 -12.88 -26.16 -0.42
N SER A 49 -12.78 -26.23 0.92
CA SER A 49 -12.04 -27.29 1.60
C SER A 49 -12.66 -28.66 1.36
N GLN A 50 -13.99 -28.78 1.49
CA GLN A 50 -14.72 -30.03 1.24
C GLN A 50 -14.61 -30.46 -0.23
N LEU A 51 -14.75 -29.53 -1.17
CA LEU A 51 -14.58 -29.81 -2.60
C LEU A 51 -13.14 -30.22 -2.94
N ARG A 52 -12.14 -29.64 -2.26
CA ARG A 52 -10.73 -30.02 -2.44
C ARG A 52 -10.44 -31.42 -1.90
N GLU A 53 -11.15 -31.82 -0.86
CA GLU A 53 -11.05 -33.14 -0.24
C GLU A 53 -11.78 -34.22 -1.07
N ASP A 54 -12.94 -33.88 -1.64
CA ASP A 54 -13.79 -34.80 -2.42
C ASP A 54 -13.42 -34.91 -3.91
N LEU A 55 -12.95 -33.84 -4.56
CA LEU A 55 -12.68 -33.82 -6.01
C LEU A 55 -11.20 -34.06 -6.37
N GLY A 56 -10.30 -34.07 -5.39
CA GLY A 56 -8.88 -34.35 -5.60
C GLY A 56 -8.25 -33.55 -6.75
N PRO A 57 -7.61 -34.20 -7.75
CA PRO A 57 -6.81 -33.53 -8.80
C PRO A 57 -7.59 -32.54 -9.69
N GLU A 58 -8.93 -32.64 -9.78
CA GLU A 58 -9.74 -31.70 -10.57
C GLU A 58 -9.79 -30.29 -9.98
N PHE A 59 -9.48 -30.13 -8.68
CA PHE A 59 -9.34 -28.81 -8.07
C PHE A 59 -8.13 -28.04 -8.61
N GLU A 60 -7.10 -28.75 -9.06
CA GLU A 60 -5.85 -28.15 -9.51
C GLU A 60 -5.99 -27.51 -10.89
N ASP A 61 -6.89 -28.04 -11.73
CA ASP A 61 -7.32 -27.41 -12.99
C ASP A 61 -8.13 -26.11 -12.75
N LEU A 62 -8.86 -26.00 -11.63
CA LEU A 62 -9.55 -24.77 -11.23
C LEU A 62 -8.62 -23.77 -10.54
N ARG A 63 -7.51 -24.24 -9.96
CA ARG A 63 -6.53 -23.39 -9.29
C ARG A 63 -5.80 -22.49 -10.27
N GLN A 64 -5.54 -22.96 -11.49
CA GLN A 64 -4.89 -22.18 -12.55
C GLN A 64 -5.70 -20.93 -12.97
N PRO A 65 -6.99 -21.03 -13.35
CA PRO A 65 -7.82 -19.87 -13.67
C PRO A 65 -8.09 -18.98 -12.44
N LEU A 66 -8.24 -19.56 -11.24
CA LEU A 66 -8.38 -18.77 -10.01
C LEU A 66 -7.11 -17.94 -9.70
N SER A 67 -5.93 -18.54 -9.88
CA SER A 67 -4.64 -17.87 -9.68
C SER A 67 -4.41 -16.77 -10.72
N GLU A 68 -4.84 -17.00 -11.96
CA GLU A 68 -4.77 -16.00 -13.03
C GLU A 68 -5.69 -14.80 -12.74
N LEU A 69 -6.90 -15.05 -12.24
CA LEU A 69 -7.82 -14.00 -11.78
C LEU A 69 -7.27 -13.24 -10.56
N GLN A 70 -6.61 -13.93 -9.62
CA GLN A 70 -5.94 -13.29 -8.48
C GLN A 70 -4.74 -12.46 -8.93
N LYS A 71 -3.96 -12.91 -9.91
CA LYS A 71 -2.84 -12.18 -10.50
C LYS A 71 -3.31 -10.92 -11.22
N LEU A 72 -4.42 -10.99 -11.96
CA LEU A 72 -5.09 -9.82 -12.54
C LEU A 72 -5.60 -8.87 -11.46
N ARG A 73 -6.13 -9.40 -10.35
CA ARG A 73 -6.56 -8.60 -9.19
C ARG A 73 -5.37 -7.95 -8.46
N GLY A 74 -4.16 -8.50 -8.55
CA GLY A 74 -2.93 -7.87 -8.07
C GLY A 74 -2.58 -6.56 -8.81
N MET A 75 -3.09 -6.39 -10.04
CA MET A 75 -3.06 -5.13 -10.80
C MET A 75 -4.31 -4.27 -10.53
N THR A 76 -4.90 -4.36 -9.33
CA THR A 76 -6.13 -3.60 -9.04
C THR A 76 -5.87 -2.11 -8.83
N PRO A 77 -6.88 -1.28 -9.17
CA PRO A 77 -6.86 0.16 -8.92
C PRO A 77 -6.55 0.50 -7.47
N ARG A 78 -6.91 -0.34 -6.49
CA ARG A 78 -6.59 -0.13 -5.07
C ARG A 78 -5.08 -0.14 -4.80
N ALA A 79 -4.34 -1.07 -5.39
CA ALA A 79 -2.89 -1.10 -5.27
C ALA A 79 -2.23 0.10 -5.98
N ALA A 80 -2.81 0.56 -7.09
CA ALA A 80 -2.40 1.78 -7.76
C ALA A 80 -2.74 3.03 -6.92
N LEU A 81 -3.93 3.10 -6.32
CA LEU A 81 -4.40 4.21 -5.50
C LEU A 81 -3.58 4.34 -4.22
N THR A 82 -3.25 3.24 -3.56
CA THR A 82 -2.35 3.25 -2.39
C THR A 82 -0.95 3.72 -2.81
N LYS A 83 -0.40 3.21 -3.91
CA LYS A 83 0.92 3.68 -4.39
C LYS A 83 0.92 5.15 -4.82
N HIS A 84 -0.20 5.66 -5.31
CA HIS A 84 -0.25 7.00 -5.91
C HIS A 84 -0.81 8.09 -4.99
N LEU A 85 -1.66 7.73 -4.01
CA LEU A 85 -2.21 8.66 -3.01
C LEU A 85 -1.52 8.56 -1.65
N LEU A 86 -0.76 7.49 -1.40
CA LEU A 86 -0.23 7.14 -0.09
C LEU A 86 1.21 6.62 -0.24
N ASP A 87 2.09 7.45 -0.81
CA ASP A 87 3.51 7.20 -1.14
C ASP A 87 4.37 6.82 0.10
N GLY A 88 3.98 5.76 0.81
CA GLY A 88 4.55 5.26 2.06
C GLY A 88 3.87 5.72 3.37
N ASP A 89 2.93 6.67 3.36
CA ASP A 89 2.44 7.29 4.61
C ASP A 89 1.09 6.71 5.10
N ASP A 90 1.11 5.48 5.61
CA ASP A 90 -0.03 4.77 6.23
C ASP A 90 -0.65 5.49 7.45
N SER A 91 -0.08 6.62 7.87
CA SER A 91 -0.52 7.45 8.98
C SER A 91 -1.96 7.98 8.81
N PHE A 92 -2.37 8.25 7.57
CA PHE A 92 -3.71 8.75 7.24
C PHE A 92 -4.82 7.69 7.36
N LEU A 93 -4.48 6.41 7.13
CA LEU A 93 -5.42 5.30 7.19
C LEU A 93 -5.49 4.67 8.59
N THR A 94 -4.39 4.75 9.34
CA THR A 94 -4.22 4.06 10.64
C THR A 94 -4.61 4.97 11.83
N GLY A 95 -4.90 6.25 11.60
CA GLY A 95 -5.34 7.18 12.65
C GLY A 95 -4.22 7.72 13.54
N ASN A 96 -2.96 7.62 13.09
CA ASN A 96 -1.76 8.00 13.85
C ASN A 96 -1.37 9.49 13.72
N PHE A 97 -2.35 10.37 13.51
CA PHE A 97 -2.18 11.82 13.29
C PHE A 97 -1.48 12.59 14.42
N ASP A 98 -1.25 11.96 15.58
CA ASP A 98 -0.65 12.58 16.76
C ASP A 98 0.90 12.57 16.75
N LYS A 99 1.53 11.93 15.76
CA LYS A 99 3.00 11.97 15.63
C LYS A 99 3.42 13.21 14.84
N PRO A 100 4.28 14.09 15.40
CA PRO A 100 4.77 15.24 14.67
C PRO A 100 5.54 14.77 13.44
N VAL A 101 5.07 15.20 12.26
CA VAL A 101 5.73 15.01 10.98
C VAL A 101 7.12 15.63 11.10
N LYS A 102 8.17 14.79 11.11
CA LYS A 102 9.53 15.29 10.89
C LYS A 102 9.57 15.82 9.46
N PRO A 103 9.97 17.09 9.23
CA PRO A 103 10.08 17.59 7.88
C PRO A 103 11.06 16.71 7.12
N VAL A 104 10.60 16.13 6.02
CA VAL A 104 11.47 15.58 5.00
C VAL A 104 12.35 16.74 4.56
N SER A 105 13.64 16.67 4.90
CA SER A 105 14.61 17.65 4.44
C SER A 105 14.70 17.56 2.93
N ASP A 106 13.98 18.46 2.26
CA ASP A 106 14.22 18.78 0.87
C ASP A 106 15.70 19.15 0.71
N ASN A 107 16.29 18.49 -0.28
CA ASN A 107 17.66 18.62 -0.71
C ASN A 107 17.94 20.06 -1.19
N GLN A 108 18.22 20.99 -0.28
CA GLN A 108 18.73 22.33 -0.61
C GLN A 108 20.26 22.27 -0.79
N PRO A 109 20.82 22.85 -1.87
CA PRO A 109 22.27 23.03 -1.98
C PRO A 109 22.76 23.99 -0.89
N GLN A 110 23.54 23.49 0.07
CA GLN A 110 24.23 24.35 1.05
C GLN A 110 25.33 25.17 0.36
N PRO A 111 25.46 26.48 0.63
CA PRO A 111 26.62 27.26 0.23
C PRO A 111 27.87 26.74 0.94
N GLN A 112 28.84 26.22 0.19
CA GLN A 112 30.13 25.80 0.73
C GLN A 112 30.96 27.04 1.15
N PRO A 113 31.64 27.01 2.30
CA PRO A 113 32.64 28.03 2.66
C PRO A 113 33.82 28.02 1.67
N PRO A 114 34.46 29.18 1.40
CA PRO A 114 35.58 29.24 0.46
C PRO A 114 36.78 28.43 0.95
N ALA A 115 37.35 27.65 0.03
CA ALA A 115 38.47 26.73 0.26
C ALA A 115 39.75 27.47 0.70
N PRO A 116 40.53 26.92 1.65
CA PRO A 116 41.87 27.42 1.94
C PRO A 116 42.88 27.02 0.84
N THR A 117 43.72 27.99 0.50
CA THR A 117 44.85 27.93 -0.46
C THR A 117 45.78 26.72 -0.23
N PRO A 118 46.34 26.09 -1.28
CA PRO A 118 47.20 24.92 -1.11
C PRO A 118 48.62 25.32 -0.65
N GLU A 119 49.02 24.85 0.53
CA GLU A 119 50.43 24.78 0.96
C GLU A 119 51.08 23.49 0.43
N PRO A 120 52.36 23.52 0.00
CA PRO A 120 53.02 22.40 -0.67
C PRO A 120 53.71 21.45 0.31
N ARG A 121 53.42 20.14 0.27
CA ARG A 121 54.19 19.12 1.02
C ARG A 121 54.42 17.81 0.24
N THR A 122 55.67 17.72 -0.24
CA THR A 122 56.60 16.57 -0.44
C THR A 122 56.10 15.16 -0.83
N PRO A 123 56.80 14.49 -1.77
CA PRO A 123 56.46 13.15 -2.25
C PRO A 123 56.98 12.05 -1.32
N GLY A 124 56.13 11.09 -0.93
CA GLY A 124 56.61 9.88 -0.26
C GLY A 124 55.53 8.96 0.33
N VAL A 125 55.56 7.71 -0.14
CA VAL A 125 55.02 6.46 0.44
C VAL A 125 53.52 6.20 0.29
N THR A 126 53.17 5.28 -0.61
CA THR A 126 51.85 4.64 -0.68
C THR A 126 51.72 3.57 0.42
N PRO A 127 50.73 3.64 1.32
CA PRO A 127 50.47 2.57 2.29
C PRO A 127 49.84 1.36 1.60
N TYR A 128 50.41 0.18 1.83
CA TYR A 128 49.87 -1.12 1.42
C TYR A 128 48.65 -1.47 2.27
N ASP A 129 47.61 -2.02 1.64
CA ASP A 129 46.43 -2.61 2.29
C ASP A 129 46.71 -4.09 2.60
N SER A 130 46.52 -4.49 3.86
CA SER A 130 46.94 -5.78 4.42
C SER A 130 45.77 -6.73 4.75
N ASP A 131 44.55 -6.45 4.33
CA ASP A 131 43.38 -7.31 4.59
C ASP A 131 42.87 -8.12 3.38
N ALA A 132 43.69 -8.23 2.33
CA ALA A 132 43.40 -9.15 1.21
C ALA A 132 43.95 -10.55 1.48
N THR A 133 43.17 -11.41 2.15
CA THR A 133 43.34 -12.88 2.18
C THR A 133 42.00 -13.59 2.28
#